data_AF-A0A2U1XRM6-F1
#
_entry.id   AF-A0A2U1XRM6-F1
#
_cell.length_a   1.000
_cell.length_b   1.000
_cell.length_c   1.000
_cell.angle_alpha   90.00
_cell.angle_beta   90.00
_cell.angle_gamma   90.00
#
_symmetry.space_group_name_H-M   'P 1'
#
loop_
_entity.id
_entity.type
_entity.pdbx_description
1 polymer ?
#
loop_
_entity_poly.entity_id
_entity_poly.type
_entity_poly.pdbx_seq_one_letter_code
_entity_poly.pdbx_strand_id
1 'polypeptide(L)'
;MVTLETSSICNLRCVMCPHSIGAVERPKHLEEALAETVGRFLGQAKSVQLHGIGEPLASPAFWSVLERLPEGCDASINTNLTLLDDRRLSRLVASNIGLINVSVDAATAETYRKIRGHAFEELTRNVERLIAARADAGKPRPLVYLNMTLMRANIEEAPAFVELAAGLGADAVCFWHLNRWPDQEMARYRTEKGGWVFDYAAEGLWSHPALSNRCLREAVEEGRRLGLPVHLDHNKGVFFDEEGSGHD
;
A
#
# COMPACT_ATOMS: atom_id res chain seq x y z
N MET A 1 1.12 17.77 8.53
CA MET A 1 1.30 16.34 8.26
C MET A 1 2.74 15.99 8.56
N VAL A 2 2.97 14.91 9.29
CA VAL A 2 4.31 14.35 9.55
C VAL A 2 4.37 12.99 8.86
N THR A 3 5.36 12.78 7.99
CA THR A 3 5.67 11.46 7.44
C THR A 3 6.97 10.98 8.05
N LEU A 4 6.95 9.79 8.65
CA LEU A 4 8.09 9.19 9.33
C LEU A 4 8.34 7.79 8.76
N GLU A 5 9.46 7.67 8.05
CA GLU A 5 10.00 6.36 7.69
C GLU A 5 10.76 5.78 8.89
N THR A 6 10.24 4.68 9.44
CA THR A 6 10.83 4.00 10.60
C THR A 6 11.84 2.94 10.17
N SER A 7 11.84 2.55 8.90
CA SER A 7 12.87 1.72 8.31
C SER A 7 12.87 1.82 6.79
N SER A 8 14.07 1.74 6.23
CA SER A 8 14.30 1.46 4.81
C SER A 8 14.60 -0.02 4.55
N ILE A 9 14.43 -0.91 5.53
CA ILE A 9 14.52 -2.37 5.35
C ILE A 9 13.13 -2.89 4.99
N CYS A 10 13.04 -3.70 3.94
CA CYS A 10 11.82 -4.42 3.56
C CYS A 10 12.12 -5.91 3.40
N ASN A 11 11.17 -6.76 3.81
CA ASN A 11 11.24 -8.21 3.62
C ASN A 11 10.81 -8.65 2.20
N LEU A 12 10.25 -7.75 1.39
CA LEU A 12 9.86 -8.03 0.00
C LEU A 12 10.78 -7.35 -1.03
N ARG A 13 10.68 -7.81 -2.28
CA ARG A 13 11.39 -7.28 -3.46
C ARG A 13 10.41 -7.12 -4.62
N CYS A 14 9.42 -6.26 -4.41
CA CYS A 14 8.36 -5.97 -5.38
C CYS A 14 8.96 -5.40 -6.66
N VAL A 15 8.52 -5.84 -7.84
CA VAL A 15 9.17 -5.51 -9.13
C VAL A 15 9.26 -4.03 -9.47
N MET A 16 8.31 -3.22 -8.98
CA MET A 16 8.27 -1.77 -9.15
C MET A 16 9.08 -0.99 -8.09
N CYS A 17 9.63 -1.68 -7.08
CA CYS A 17 10.25 -1.05 -5.92
C CYS A 17 11.78 -0.92 -6.10
N PRO A 18 12.42 0.16 -5.62
CA PRO A 18 13.88 0.32 -5.67
C PRO A 18 14.63 -0.79 -4.94
N HIS A 19 13.99 -1.47 -3.98
CA HIS A 19 14.54 -2.67 -3.36
C HIS A 19 14.84 -3.79 -4.35
N SER A 20 14.03 -3.95 -5.41
CA SER A 20 14.19 -5.03 -6.39
C SER A 20 15.42 -4.86 -7.28
N ILE A 21 15.86 -3.62 -7.48
CA ILE A 21 17.03 -3.26 -8.28
C ILE A 21 18.25 -2.87 -7.44
N GLY A 22 18.18 -3.07 -6.12
CA GLY A 22 19.28 -2.74 -5.21
C GLY A 22 19.56 -1.23 -5.06
N ALA A 23 18.60 -0.36 -5.41
CA ALA A 23 18.77 1.10 -5.34
C ALA A 23 18.64 1.67 -3.92
N VAL A 24 18.18 0.87 -2.95
CA VAL A 24 18.16 1.26 -1.53
C VAL A 24 19.50 0.91 -0.90
N GLU A 25 20.41 1.89 -0.88
CA GLU A 25 21.75 1.72 -0.33
C GLU A 25 21.74 1.74 1.20
N ARG A 26 22.45 0.77 1.82
CA ARG A 26 22.63 0.67 3.29
C ARG A 26 21.31 0.79 4.08
N PRO A 27 20.32 -0.08 3.81
CA PRO A 27 19.02 0.00 4.47
C PRO A 27 19.18 -0.20 5.99
N LYS A 28 18.43 0.57 6.77
CA LYS A 28 18.52 0.57 8.24
C LYS A 28 17.17 0.81 8.90
N HIS A 29 17.09 0.46 10.19
CA HIS A 29 16.02 0.93 11.04
C HIS A 29 16.34 2.33 11.56
N LEU A 30 15.30 3.12 11.81
CA LEU A 30 15.43 4.32 12.62
C LEU A 30 15.88 3.92 14.02
N GLU A 31 16.79 4.70 14.61
CA GLU A 31 17.22 4.45 15.98
C GLU A 31 16.08 4.72 16.96
N GLU A 32 15.92 3.86 17.98
CA GLU A 32 14.82 3.98 18.94
C GLU A 32 14.85 5.31 19.70
N ALA A 33 16.03 5.80 20.10
CA ALA A 33 16.16 7.09 20.78
C ALA A 33 15.65 8.27 19.95
N LEU A 34 15.89 8.23 18.63
CA LEU A 34 15.36 9.23 17.71
C LEU A 34 13.85 9.06 17.52
N ALA A 35 13.37 7.82 17.41
CA ALA A 35 11.95 7.51 17.31
C ALA A 35 11.17 8.00 18.55
N GLU A 36 11.73 7.84 19.75
CA GLU A 36 11.18 8.38 20.98
C GLU A 36 11.13 9.90 20.98
N THR A 37 12.20 10.54 20.50
CA THR A 37 12.28 12.00 20.40
C THR A 37 11.21 12.53 19.46
N VAL A 38 11.08 11.96 18.25
CA VAL A 38 10.05 12.34 17.28
C VAL A 38 8.65 12.05 17.82
N GLY A 39 8.45 10.93 18.49
CA GLY A 39 7.18 10.53 19.10
C GLY A 39 6.59 11.60 20.04
N ARG A 40 7.44 12.33 20.77
CA ARG A 40 7.01 13.44 21.66
C ARG A 40 6.37 14.61 20.92
N PHE A 41 6.65 14.77 19.62
CA PHE A 41 6.10 15.85 18.80
C PHE A 41 4.86 15.44 17.99
N LEU A 42 4.54 14.14 17.93
CA LEU A 42 3.38 13.66 17.16
C LEU A 42 2.04 14.16 17.70
N GLY A 43 1.98 14.46 19.01
CA GLY A 43 0.86 15.17 19.66
C GLY A 43 0.44 16.47 18.98
N GLN A 44 1.36 17.12 18.27
CA GLN A 44 1.13 18.42 17.62
C GLN A 44 0.82 18.28 16.12
N ALA A 45 0.92 17.06 15.57
CA ALA A 45 0.69 16.81 14.16
C ALA A 45 -0.81 16.63 13.89
N LYS A 46 -1.32 17.32 12.86
CA LYS A 46 -2.70 17.10 12.37
C LYS A 46 -2.90 15.70 11.79
N SER A 47 -1.87 15.15 11.16
CA SER A 47 -1.87 13.81 10.57
C SER A 47 -0.46 13.23 10.57
N VAL A 48 -0.36 11.91 10.72
CA VAL A 48 0.89 11.15 10.84
C VAL A 48 0.87 9.97 9.86
N GLN A 49 1.92 9.83 9.05
CA GLN A 49 2.12 8.70 8.16
C GLN A 49 3.36 7.94 8.60
N LEU A 50 3.20 6.69 9.05
CA LEU A 50 4.32 5.86 9.53
C LEU A 50 4.71 4.82 8.49
N HIS A 51 5.11 5.29 7.31
CA HIS A 51 5.54 4.46 6.21
C HIS A 51 6.62 5.17 5.38
N GLY A 52 7.23 4.42 4.47
CA GLY A 52 8.28 4.88 3.57
C GLY A 52 8.62 3.78 2.58
N ILE A 53 9.90 3.63 2.25
CA ILE A 53 10.37 2.62 1.31
C ILE A 53 10.47 1.22 1.91
N GLY A 54 10.67 1.12 3.24
CA GLY A 54 10.76 -0.14 3.96
C GLY A 54 9.41 -0.67 4.47
N GLU A 55 9.47 -1.77 5.21
CA GLU A 55 8.30 -2.38 5.86
C GLU A 55 8.23 -1.94 7.33
N PRO A 56 7.22 -1.14 7.74
CA PRO A 56 7.12 -0.66 9.13
C PRO A 56 7.05 -1.80 10.16
N LEU A 57 6.39 -2.92 9.86
CA LEU A 57 6.25 -4.04 10.82
C LEU A 57 7.58 -4.78 11.10
N ALA A 58 8.61 -4.54 10.30
CA ALA A 58 9.98 -5.01 10.53
C ALA A 58 10.77 -4.12 11.48
N SER A 59 10.34 -2.87 11.73
CA SER A 59 11.10 -1.88 12.49
C SER A 59 10.78 -1.90 13.99
N PRO A 60 11.76 -2.10 14.88
CA PRO A 60 11.56 -1.87 16.32
C PRO A 60 11.07 -0.45 16.63
N ALA A 61 11.62 0.56 15.94
CA ALA A 61 11.26 1.96 16.12
C ALA A 61 9.80 2.27 15.75
N PHE A 62 9.24 1.60 14.74
CA PHE A 62 7.83 1.74 14.37
C PHE A 62 6.93 1.51 15.57
N TRP A 63 7.21 0.43 16.31
CA TRP A 63 6.41 0.04 17.44
C TRP A 63 6.49 1.02 18.62
N SER A 64 7.66 1.61 18.86
CA SER A 64 7.84 2.66 19.87
C SER A 64 7.04 3.93 19.53
N VAL A 65 7.01 4.29 18.25
CA VAL A 65 6.23 5.44 17.74
C VAL A 65 4.73 5.16 17.82
N LEU A 66 4.31 3.94 17.47
CA LEU A 66 2.92 3.50 17.49
C LEU A 66 2.27 3.71 18.86
N GLU A 67 2.98 3.37 19.94
CA GLU A 67 2.53 3.51 21.33
C GLU A 67 2.40 4.97 21.80
N ARG A 68 3.01 5.90 21.06
CA ARG A 68 3.01 7.34 21.36
C ARG A 68 2.04 8.12 20.48
N LEU A 69 1.31 7.46 19.58
CA LEU A 69 0.28 8.11 18.78
C LEU A 69 -0.82 8.64 19.70
N PRO A 70 -1.15 9.94 19.65
CA PRO A 70 -2.21 10.49 20.47
C PRO A 70 -3.57 9.93 20.03
N GLU A 71 -4.52 9.84 20.95
CA GLU A 71 -5.89 9.51 20.61
C GLU A 71 -6.47 10.57 19.67
N GLY A 72 -7.27 10.15 18.68
CA GLY A 72 -7.83 11.06 17.68
C GLY A 72 -6.83 11.56 16.62
N CYS A 73 -5.57 11.10 16.64
CA CYS A 73 -4.63 11.37 15.55
C CYS A 73 -5.12 10.77 14.24
N ASP A 74 -5.05 11.54 13.15
CA ASP A 74 -5.19 10.98 11.81
C ASP A 74 -3.87 10.28 11.42
N ALA A 75 -3.70 9.06 11.93
CA ALA A 75 -2.50 8.25 11.73
C ALA A 75 -2.75 7.11 10.73
N SER A 76 -1.83 6.92 9.78
CA SER A 76 -1.92 5.86 8.78
C SER A 76 -0.59 5.16 8.51
N ILE A 77 -0.68 3.91 8.07
CA ILE A 77 0.46 3.10 7.64
C ILE A 77 0.20 2.46 6.29
N ASN A 78 1.25 2.31 5.49
CA ASN A 78 1.29 1.40 4.35
C ASN A 78 2.15 0.20 4.77
N THR A 79 1.61 -1.01 4.66
CA THR A 79 2.33 -2.24 5.02
C THR A 79 2.01 -3.34 4.01
N ASN A 80 2.97 -4.24 3.78
CA ASN A 80 2.71 -5.46 3.05
C ASN A 80 1.98 -6.52 3.90
N LEU A 81 1.85 -6.31 5.22
CA LEU A 81 1.16 -7.16 6.21
C LEU A 81 1.64 -8.64 6.27
N THR A 82 2.74 -8.98 5.61
CA THR A 82 3.26 -10.36 5.59
C THR A 82 3.94 -10.75 6.90
N LEU A 83 4.43 -9.78 7.68
CA LEU A 83 5.10 -10.04 8.97
C LEU A 83 4.15 -10.18 10.16
N LEU A 84 2.84 -10.34 9.93
CA LEU A 84 1.84 -10.33 10.99
C LEU A 84 1.88 -11.62 11.84
N ASP A 85 2.07 -11.45 13.15
CA ASP A 85 1.92 -12.48 14.19
C ASP A 85 0.94 -12.01 15.27
N ASP A 86 0.61 -12.86 16.24
CA ASP A 86 -0.38 -12.55 17.28
C ASP A 86 0.01 -11.33 18.14
N ARG A 87 1.31 -11.14 18.38
CA ARG A 87 1.82 -9.99 19.14
C ARG A 87 1.63 -8.70 18.35
N ARG A 88 2.01 -8.70 17.07
CA ARG A 88 1.89 -7.55 16.17
C ARG A 88 0.43 -7.21 15.92
N LEU A 89 -0.41 -8.22 15.70
CA LEU A 89 -1.86 -8.10 15.54
C LEU A 89 -2.50 -7.39 16.73
N SER A 90 -2.23 -7.89 17.94
CA SER A 90 -2.77 -7.31 19.18
C SER A 90 -2.37 -5.84 19.33
N ARG A 91 -1.13 -5.49 18.98
CA ARG A 91 -0.62 -4.12 19.05
C ARG A 91 -1.25 -3.19 18.01
N LEU A 92 -1.44 -3.67 16.77
CA LEU A 92 -2.10 -2.90 15.73
C LEU A 92 -3.55 -2.57 16.11
N VAL A 93 -4.32 -3.56 16.57
CA VAL A 93 -5.71 -3.38 17.02
C VAL A 93 -5.78 -2.51 18.28
N ALA A 94 -4.82 -2.62 19.20
CA ALA A 94 -4.78 -1.80 20.41
C ALA A 94 -4.39 -0.33 20.13
N SER A 95 -3.71 -0.05 19.03
CA SER A 95 -3.15 1.27 18.72
C SER A 95 -4.19 2.34 18.36
N ASN A 96 -3.72 3.58 18.29
CA ASN A 96 -4.48 4.75 17.81
C ASN A 96 -4.34 4.97 16.28
N ILE A 97 -3.91 3.97 15.51
CA ILE A 97 -3.89 4.08 14.04
C ILE A 97 -5.32 4.24 13.54
N GLY A 98 -5.53 5.24 12.67
CA GLY A 98 -6.77 5.46 11.96
C GLY A 98 -6.96 4.52 10.77
N LEU A 99 -5.88 4.29 10.01
CA LEU A 99 -5.89 3.53 8.76
C LEU A 99 -4.67 2.62 8.60
N ILE A 100 -4.91 1.35 8.31
CA ILE A 100 -3.92 0.40 7.79
C ILE A 100 -4.23 0.18 6.30
N ASN A 101 -3.36 0.68 5.45
CA ASN A 101 -3.43 0.50 4.01
C ASN A 101 -2.52 -0.66 3.59
N VAL A 102 -3.12 -1.78 3.18
CA VAL A 102 -2.42 -3.04 2.91
C VAL A 102 -2.06 -3.12 1.43
N SER A 103 -0.77 -3.14 1.13
CA SER A 103 -0.27 -3.18 -0.25
C SER A 103 -0.31 -4.60 -0.82
N VAL A 104 -1.27 -4.85 -1.73
CA VAL A 104 -1.53 -6.16 -2.33
C VAL A 104 -1.03 -6.23 -3.77
N ASP A 105 -1.38 -5.24 -4.60
CA ASP A 105 -0.99 -5.12 -6.01
C ASP A 105 -1.43 -6.27 -6.95
N ALA A 106 -2.42 -7.09 -6.55
CA ALA A 106 -2.96 -8.21 -7.32
C ALA A 106 -4.33 -8.68 -6.79
N ALA A 107 -5.18 -9.22 -7.65
CA ALA A 107 -6.40 -9.96 -7.30
C ALA A 107 -6.18 -11.48 -7.28
N THR A 108 -5.10 -11.98 -7.88
CA THR A 108 -4.80 -13.42 -8.00
C THR A 108 -3.47 -13.81 -7.35
N ALA A 109 -3.35 -15.08 -6.94
CA ALA A 109 -2.11 -15.62 -6.38
C ALA A 109 -0.94 -15.60 -7.38
N GLU A 110 -1.23 -15.82 -8.67
CA GLU A 110 -0.23 -15.76 -9.74
C GLU A 110 0.34 -14.35 -9.87
N THR A 111 -0.53 -13.35 -10.05
CA THR A 111 -0.12 -11.94 -10.19
C THR A 111 0.59 -11.44 -8.94
N TYR A 112 0.11 -11.82 -7.75
CA TYR A 112 0.76 -11.46 -6.48
C TYR A 112 2.18 -12.03 -6.37
N ARG A 113 2.36 -13.32 -6.67
CA ARG A 113 3.67 -13.97 -6.64
C ARG A 113 4.62 -13.33 -7.65
N LYS A 114 4.13 -13.04 -8.84
CA LYS A 114 4.89 -12.38 -9.92
C LYS A 114 5.34 -10.97 -9.52
N ILE A 115 4.44 -10.14 -8.99
CA ILE A 115 4.74 -8.73 -8.64
C ILE A 115 5.49 -8.63 -7.31
N ARG A 116 4.93 -9.20 -6.24
CA ARG A 116 5.38 -9.00 -4.84
C ARG A 116 6.39 -10.06 -4.38
N GLY A 117 6.39 -11.24 -5.01
CA GLY A 117 7.35 -12.31 -4.71
C GLY A 117 7.06 -13.05 -3.40
N HIS A 118 5.80 -13.14 -2.99
CA HIS A 118 5.40 -13.75 -1.72
C HIS A 118 4.14 -14.62 -1.86
N ALA A 119 3.72 -15.30 -0.79
CA ALA A 119 2.52 -16.13 -0.77
C ALA A 119 1.26 -15.27 -0.59
N PHE A 120 0.33 -15.36 -1.55
CA PHE A 120 -0.90 -14.57 -1.54
C PHE A 120 -1.87 -15.02 -0.44
N GLU A 121 -1.89 -16.32 -0.19
CA GLU A 121 -2.71 -16.97 0.83
C GLU A 121 -2.28 -16.55 2.24
N GLU A 122 -0.99 -16.22 2.43
CA GLU A 122 -0.49 -15.66 3.69
C GLU A 122 -0.97 -14.22 3.90
N LEU A 123 -0.87 -13.39 2.87
CA LEU A 123 -1.36 -12.02 2.94
C LEU A 123 -2.87 -11.96 3.21
N THR A 124 -3.68 -12.68 2.42
CA THR A 124 -5.15 -12.67 2.53
C THR A 124 -5.61 -13.13 3.91
N ARG A 125 -5.02 -14.23 4.43
CA ARG A 125 -5.26 -14.68 5.81
C ARG A 125 -4.88 -13.63 6.86
N ASN A 126 -3.80 -12.89 6.66
CA ASN A 126 -3.39 -11.83 7.59
C ASN A 126 -4.37 -10.64 7.58
N VAL A 127 -4.92 -10.30 6.41
CA VAL A 127 -5.99 -9.29 6.29
C VAL A 127 -7.24 -9.74 7.05
N GLU A 128 -7.71 -10.97 6.85
CA GLU A 128 -8.87 -11.53 7.56
C GLU A 128 -8.65 -11.52 9.08
N ARG A 129 -7.47 -11.96 9.54
CA ARG A 129 -7.11 -11.94 10.97
C ARG A 129 -7.15 -10.54 11.56
N LEU A 130 -6.67 -9.53 10.83
CA LEU A 130 -6.69 -8.13 11.28
C LEU A 130 -8.11 -7.61 11.42
N ILE A 131 -8.96 -7.86 10.43
CA ILE A 131 -10.36 -7.41 10.42
C ILE A 131 -11.16 -8.12 11.52
N ALA A 132 -10.99 -9.44 11.66
CA ALA A 132 -11.63 -10.23 12.71
C ALA A 132 -11.22 -9.76 14.11
N ALA A 133 -9.92 -9.58 14.37
CA ALA A 133 -9.44 -9.13 15.67
C ALA A 133 -9.93 -7.71 16.03
N ARG A 134 -10.05 -6.82 15.04
CA ARG A 134 -10.68 -5.50 15.24
C ARG A 134 -12.16 -5.64 15.63
N ALA A 135 -12.89 -6.50 14.93
CA ALA A 135 -14.31 -6.75 15.20
C ALA A 135 -14.54 -7.38 16.58
N ASP A 136 -13.73 -8.38 16.95
CA ASP A 136 -13.77 -9.02 18.27
C ASP A 136 -13.47 -8.04 19.41
N ALA A 137 -12.60 -7.06 19.15
CA ALA A 137 -12.31 -5.97 20.09
C ALA A 137 -13.42 -4.90 20.14
N GLY A 138 -14.47 -5.02 19.33
CA GLY A 138 -15.57 -4.04 19.25
C GLY A 138 -15.12 -2.65 18.77
N LYS A 139 -13.99 -2.57 18.05
CA LYS A 139 -13.41 -1.30 17.64
C LYS A 139 -13.84 -0.91 16.22
N PRO A 140 -14.15 0.38 15.97
CA PRO A 140 -14.41 0.86 14.60
C PRO A 140 -13.12 1.11 13.81
N ARG A 141 -11.95 1.04 14.46
CA ARG A 141 -10.64 1.34 13.88
C ARG A 141 -9.57 0.36 14.38
N PRO A 142 -8.46 0.17 13.62
CA PRO A 142 -8.12 0.85 12.37
C PRO A 142 -9.05 0.46 11.21
N LEU A 143 -9.29 1.40 10.29
CA LEU A 143 -9.80 1.05 8.97
C LEU A 143 -8.73 0.23 8.24
N VAL A 144 -9.15 -0.74 7.42
CA VAL A 144 -8.29 -1.64 6.66
C VAL A 144 -8.64 -1.45 5.19
N TYR A 145 -7.74 -0.81 4.45
CA TYR A 145 -7.89 -0.63 3.01
C TYR A 145 -6.99 -1.61 2.27
N LEU A 146 -7.42 -2.08 1.10
CA LEU A 146 -6.55 -2.79 0.18
C LEU A 146 -6.07 -1.85 -0.92
N ASN A 147 -4.77 -1.91 -1.19
CA ASN A 147 -4.08 -1.00 -2.08
C ASN A 147 -3.48 -1.74 -3.28
N MET A 148 -3.71 -1.20 -4.47
CA MET A 148 -3.07 -1.66 -5.69
C MET A 148 -2.39 -0.51 -6.43
N THR A 149 -1.10 -0.68 -6.68
CA THR A 149 -0.32 0.14 -7.60
C THR A 149 -0.60 -0.36 -9.01
N LEU A 150 -1.27 0.47 -9.79
CA LEU A 150 -1.72 0.17 -11.14
C LEU A 150 -0.54 0.16 -12.11
N MET A 151 -0.43 -0.93 -12.83
CA MET A 151 0.56 -1.19 -13.86
C MET A 151 -0.13 -1.92 -15.01
N ARG A 152 0.46 -1.89 -16.20
CA ARG A 152 -0.05 -2.65 -17.35
C ARG A 152 -0.27 -4.13 -17.01
N ALA A 153 0.60 -4.72 -16.20
CA ALA A 153 0.54 -6.12 -15.81
C ALA A 153 -0.60 -6.51 -14.85
N ASN A 154 -1.27 -5.55 -14.18
CA ASN A 154 -2.31 -5.86 -13.19
C ASN A 154 -3.60 -5.03 -13.32
N ILE A 155 -3.66 -3.99 -14.17
CA ILE A 155 -4.80 -3.08 -14.26
C ILE A 155 -6.12 -3.79 -14.64
N GLU A 156 -6.06 -4.85 -15.45
CA GLU A 156 -7.24 -5.63 -15.82
C GLU A 156 -7.83 -6.42 -14.64
N GLU A 157 -7.06 -6.63 -13.57
CA GLU A 157 -7.54 -7.22 -12.33
C GLU A 157 -8.27 -6.20 -11.42
N ALA A 158 -8.34 -4.91 -11.77
CA ALA A 158 -8.89 -3.89 -10.88
C ALA A 158 -10.35 -4.18 -10.42
N PRO A 159 -11.30 -4.63 -11.27
CA PRO A 159 -12.63 -5.03 -10.80
C PRO A 159 -12.58 -6.25 -9.86
N ALA A 160 -11.83 -7.29 -10.23
CA ALA A 160 -11.66 -8.49 -9.40
C ALA A 160 -10.94 -8.17 -8.06
N PHE A 161 -10.12 -7.13 -8.02
CA PHE A 161 -9.48 -6.65 -6.80
C PHE A 161 -10.49 -6.03 -5.83
N VAL A 162 -11.51 -5.36 -6.35
CA VAL A 162 -12.65 -4.84 -5.56
C VAL A 162 -13.47 -6.00 -4.99
N GLU A 163 -13.74 -7.03 -5.79
CA GLU A 163 -14.40 -8.26 -5.32
C GLU A 163 -13.60 -8.95 -4.20
N LEU A 164 -12.28 -9.09 -4.39
CA LEU A 164 -11.38 -9.63 -3.36
C LEU A 164 -11.46 -8.82 -2.07
N ALA A 165 -11.36 -7.50 -2.15
CA ALA A 165 -11.41 -6.62 -0.99
C ALA A 165 -12.74 -6.74 -0.23
N ALA A 166 -13.85 -6.79 -0.95
CA ALA A 166 -15.17 -7.01 -0.36
C ALA A 166 -15.27 -8.39 0.31
N GLY A 167 -14.76 -9.43 -0.36
CA GLY A 167 -14.74 -10.81 0.17
C GLY A 167 -13.92 -10.96 1.45
N LEU A 168 -12.85 -10.20 1.60
CA LEU A 168 -12.01 -10.18 2.81
C LEU A 168 -12.58 -9.28 3.93
N GLY A 169 -13.62 -8.50 3.64
CA GLY A 169 -14.23 -7.56 4.58
C GLY A 169 -13.44 -6.25 4.78
N ALA A 170 -12.61 -5.86 3.80
CA ALA A 170 -11.91 -4.58 3.85
C ALA A 170 -12.90 -3.40 3.82
N ASP A 171 -12.51 -2.25 4.36
CA ASP A 171 -13.40 -1.08 4.45
C ASP A 171 -13.39 -0.23 3.18
N ALA A 172 -12.33 -0.32 2.35
CA ALA A 172 -12.23 0.33 1.05
C ALA A 172 -11.10 -0.25 0.19
N VAL A 173 -11.11 0.14 -1.09
CA VAL A 173 -10.00 -0.05 -2.03
C VAL A 173 -9.37 1.29 -2.38
N CYS A 174 -8.04 1.31 -2.48
CA CYS A 174 -7.27 2.42 -3.00
C CYS A 174 -6.47 1.98 -4.23
N PHE A 175 -6.58 2.75 -5.32
CA PHE A 175 -5.75 2.58 -6.49
C PHE A 175 -4.73 3.70 -6.60
N TRP A 176 -3.49 3.37 -6.97
CA TRP A 176 -2.42 4.35 -7.18
C TRP A 176 -1.76 4.14 -8.52
N HIS A 177 -1.61 5.19 -9.31
CA HIS A 177 -0.78 5.11 -10.51
C HIS A 177 0.69 4.90 -10.15
N LEU A 178 1.38 4.14 -10.99
CA LEU A 178 2.82 4.06 -10.98
C LEU A 178 3.43 5.47 -11.06
N ASN A 179 4.49 5.75 -10.32
CA ASN A 179 5.12 7.07 -10.37
C ASN A 179 5.81 7.29 -11.71
N ARG A 180 5.54 8.40 -12.38
CA ARG A 180 6.25 8.80 -13.60
C ARG A 180 7.52 9.58 -13.25
N TRP A 181 8.67 8.92 -13.37
CA TRP A 181 9.99 9.53 -13.18
C TRP A 181 10.61 9.90 -14.53
N PRO A 182 11.75 10.61 -14.57
CA PRO A 182 12.52 10.76 -15.79
C PRO A 182 12.87 9.41 -16.41
N ASP A 183 12.90 9.33 -17.74
CA ASP A 183 13.11 8.07 -18.47
C ASP A 183 14.37 7.32 -18.04
N GLN A 184 15.45 8.05 -17.74
CA GLN A 184 16.71 7.49 -17.26
C GLN A 184 16.57 6.77 -15.91
N GLU A 185 15.72 7.28 -15.01
CA GLU A 185 15.45 6.63 -13.73
C GLU A 185 14.57 5.40 -13.93
N MET A 186 13.51 5.50 -14.73
CA MET A 186 12.62 4.37 -15.00
C MET A 186 13.35 3.20 -15.69
N ALA A 187 14.29 3.50 -16.60
CA ALA A 187 15.09 2.48 -17.30
C ALA A 187 15.92 1.58 -16.37
N ARG A 188 16.18 2.02 -15.12
CA ARG A 188 16.89 1.21 -14.11
C ARG A 188 16.02 0.07 -13.58
N TYR A 189 14.69 0.21 -13.64
CA TYR A 189 13.73 -0.72 -13.07
C TYR A 189 13.38 -1.82 -14.06
N ARG A 190 14.33 -2.73 -14.27
CA ARG A 190 14.15 -3.92 -15.11
C ARG A 190 14.47 -5.17 -14.29
N THR A 191 13.48 -6.04 -14.11
CA THR A 191 13.65 -7.26 -13.30
C THR A 191 13.10 -8.48 -14.03
N GLU A 192 13.81 -9.60 -13.94
CA GLU A 192 13.35 -10.88 -14.50
C GLU A 192 12.84 -11.77 -13.36
N LYS A 193 11.61 -12.26 -13.50
CA LYS A 193 10.98 -13.21 -12.57
C LYS A 193 10.23 -14.29 -13.34
N GLY A 194 10.71 -15.52 -13.26
CA GLY A 194 10.00 -16.69 -13.80
C GLY A 194 9.71 -16.60 -15.30
N GLY A 195 10.68 -16.10 -16.09
CA GLY A 195 10.53 -15.92 -17.55
C GLY A 195 9.73 -14.69 -17.97
N TRP A 196 9.23 -13.90 -17.02
CA TRP A 196 8.68 -12.57 -17.28
C TRP A 196 9.71 -11.49 -16.98
N VAL A 197 9.82 -10.50 -17.87
CA VAL A 197 10.62 -9.30 -17.69
C VAL A 197 9.68 -8.15 -17.36
N PHE A 198 9.81 -7.61 -16.15
CA PHE A 198 9.21 -6.33 -15.77
C PHE A 198 10.08 -5.20 -16.31
N ASP A 199 9.47 -4.27 -17.04
CA ASP A 199 10.08 -3.02 -17.52
C ASP A 199 9.20 -1.86 -17.08
N TYR A 200 9.66 -1.09 -16.08
CA TYR A 200 8.85 -0.07 -15.42
C TYR A 200 8.27 0.97 -16.38
N ALA A 201 9.04 1.38 -17.40
CA ALA A 201 8.58 2.37 -18.37
C ALA A 201 7.43 1.83 -19.23
N ALA A 202 7.47 0.53 -19.58
CA ALA A 202 6.41 -0.15 -20.34
C ALA A 202 5.17 -0.46 -19.50
N GLU A 203 5.31 -0.46 -18.17
CA GLU A 203 4.25 -0.78 -17.22
C GLU A 203 3.41 0.45 -16.83
N GLY A 204 3.90 1.65 -17.12
CA GLY A 204 3.20 2.91 -16.88
C GLY A 204 1.93 3.08 -17.72
N LEU A 205 0.81 3.32 -17.05
CA LEU A 205 -0.49 3.47 -17.72
C LEU A 205 -0.67 4.79 -18.48
N TRP A 206 0.25 5.76 -18.33
CA TRP A 206 0.29 6.96 -19.17
C TRP A 206 0.46 6.65 -20.67
N SER A 207 0.98 5.46 -21.00
CA SER A 207 1.06 4.96 -22.38
C SER A 207 -0.17 4.14 -22.80
N HIS A 208 -1.11 3.91 -21.88
CA HIS A 208 -2.31 3.08 -22.06
C HIS A 208 -3.58 3.74 -21.48
N PRO A 209 -3.89 5.00 -21.84
CA PRO A 209 -4.94 5.78 -21.21
C PRO A 209 -6.33 5.12 -21.32
N ALA A 210 -6.69 4.61 -22.50
CA ALA A 210 -7.98 3.96 -22.72
C ALA A 210 -8.16 2.67 -21.90
N LEU A 211 -7.08 1.88 -21.73
CA LEU A 211 -7.09 0.68 -20.89
C LEU A 211 -7.31 1.06 -19.42
N SER A 212 -6.51 2.01 -18.94
CA SER A 212 -6.60 2.51 -17.56
C SER A 212 -8.00 3.03 -17.24
N ASN A 213 -8.53 3.90 -18.10
CA ASN A 213 -9.82 4.54 -17.85
C ASN A 213 -10.96 3.53 -17.84
N ARG A 214 -10.94 2.54 -18.76
CA ARG A 214 -11.94 1.47 -18.81
C ARG A 214 -11.91 0.64 -17.51
N CYS A 215 -10.76 0.09 -17.14
CA CYS A 215 -10.66 -0.78 -15.97
C CYS A 215 -10.96 -0.05 -14.65
N LEU A 216 -10.58 1.22 -14.53
CA LEU A 216 -10.94 2.02 -13.35
C LEU A 216 -12.44 2.31 -13.26
N ARG A 217 -13.12 2.53 -14.39
CA ARG A 217 -14.59 2.66 -14.39
C ARG A 217 -15.27 1.38 -13.97
N GLU A 218 -14.86 0.26 -14.55
CA GLU A 218 -15.36 -1.06 -14.18
C GLU A 218 -15.14 -1.32 -12.68
N ALA A 219 -13.97 -0.98 -12.13
CA ALA A 219 -13.71 -1.12 -10.70
C ALA A 219 -14.58 -0.21 -9.83
N VAL A 220 -14.86 1.03 -10.24
CA VAL A 220 -15.78 1.93 -9.53
C VAL A 220 -17.22 1.44 -9.59
N GLU A 221 -17.67 0.96 -10.74
CA GLU A 221 -18.99 0.34 -10.89
C GLU A 221 -19.14 -0.89 -10.00
N GLU A 222 -18.10 -1.72 -9.94
CA GLU A 222 -18.04 -2.89 -9.08
C GLU A 222 -18.06 -2.51 -7.59
N GLY A 223 -17.33 -1.46 -7.19
CA GLY A 223 -17.38 -0.92 -5.84
C GLY A 223 -18.79 -0.45 -5.45
N ARG A 224 -19.48 0.25 -6.35
CA ARG A 224 -20.89 0.66 -6.15
C ARG A 224 -21.81 -0.55 -6.01
N ARG A 225 -21.61 -1.59 -6.83
CA ARG A 225 -22.41 -2.82 -6.81
C ARG A 225 -22.27 -3.54 -5.47
N LEU A 226 -21.06 -3.58 -4.91
CA LEU A 226 -20.75 -4.27 -3.66
C LEU A 226 -20.92 -3.40 -2.41
N GLY A 227 -21.16 -2.10 -2.57
CA GLY A 227 -21.19 -1.15 -1.46
C GLY A 227 -19.82 -0.90 -0.83
N LEU A 228 -18.74 -1.17 -1.56
CA LEU A 228 -17.36 -0.97 -1.11
C LEU A 228 -16.80 0.34 -1.71
N PRO A 229 -16.39 1.30 -0.87
CA PRO A 229 -15.74 2.52 -1.36
C PRO A 229 -14.48 2.22 -2.18
N VAL A 230 -14.39 2.83 -3.36
CA VAL A 230 -13.20 2.83 -4.21
C VAL A 230 -12.65 4.25 -4.23
N HIS A 231 -11.54 4.47 -3.54
CA HIS A 231 -10.89 5.76 -3.44
C HIS A 231 -9.92 5.98 -4.60
N LEU A 232 -10.18 7.03 -5.36
CA LEU A 232 -9.36 7.47 -6.48
C LEU A 232 -8.67 8.82 -6.23
N ASP A 233 -9.09 9.54 -5.19
CA ASP A 233 -8.71 10.94 -4.90
C ASP A 233 -7.20 11.15 -4.70
N HIS A 234 -6.45 10.06 -4.54
CA HIS A 234 -5.01 10.07 -4.35
C HIS A 234 -4.23 10.09 -5.68
N ASN A 235 -4.91 9.90 -6.81
CA ASN A 235 -4.34 9.98 -8.15
C ASN A 235 -4.50 11.39 -8.73
N LYS A 236 -3.38 12.09 -8.96
CA LYS A 236 -3.38 13.29 -9.79
C LYS A 236 -3.79 12.88 -11.21
N GLY A 237 -4.95 13.35 -11.70
CA GLY A 237 -5.48 12.91 -12.99
C GLY A 237 -5.85 11.43 -12.97
N VAL A 238 -6.86 11.08 -12.17
CA VAL A 238 -7.40 9.71 -12.00
C VAL A 238 -7.55 8.98 -13.33
N PHE A 239 -8.14 9.68 -14.30
CA PHE A 239 -8.28 9.26 -15.67
C PHE A 239 -7.26 10.02 -16.51
N PHE A 240 -6.57 9.31 -17.41
CA PHE A 240 -5.73 9.96 -18.41
C PHE A 240 -6.63 10.64 -19.44
N ASP A 241 -6.25 11.85 -19.88
CA ASP A 241 -7.02 12.75 -20.74
C ASP A 241 -8.15 12.08 -21.54
N GLU A 242 -9.38 12.29 -21.11
CA GLU A 242 -10.51 12.30 -22.02
C GLU A 242 -10.58 13.73 -22.52
N GLU A 243 -10.15 13.98 -23.75
CA GLU A 243 -10.09 15.29 -24.41
C GLU A 243 -10.59 16.48 -23.56
N GLY A 244 -9.67 17.24 -22.94
CA GLY A 244 -10.01 18.60 -22.49
C GLY A 244 -9.63 19.05 -21.07
N SER A 245 -8.60 18.52 -20.42
CA SER A 245 -7.96 19.23 -19.29
C SER A 245 -6.48 19.48 -19.56
N GLY A 246 -6.24 20.44 -20.44
CA GLY A 246 -4.92 21.03 -20.64
C GLY A 246 -4.31 21.43 -19.29
N HIS A 247 -3.07 20.98 -19.08
CA HIS A 247 -2.24 21.45 -17.98
C HIS A 247 -1.49 22.68 -18.50
N ASP A 248 -1.91 23.86 -18.05
CA ASP A 248 -1.03 25.02 -17.86
C ASP A 248 -0.44 24.97 -16.45
#